data_AF-A0A518YHA6-F1
#
_entry.id   AF-A0A518YHA6-F1
#
_cell.length_a   1.000
_cell.length_b   1.000
_cell.length_c   1.000
_cell.angle_alpha   90.00
_cell.angle_beta   90.00
_cell.angle_gamma   90.00
#
_symmetry.space_group_name_H-M   'P 1'
#
loop_
_entity.id
_entity.type
_entity.pdbx_description
1 polymer ?
#
loop_
_entity_poly.entity_id
_entity_poly.type
_entity_poly.pdbx_seq_one_letter_code
_entity_poly.pdbx_strand_id
1 'polypeptide(L)'
;MMRKATNQALQKAKRLKSDEFHGENIQGYFYFIDEGLNKNQNYYKEELQKLSADYGVPLKLCYGKELFENLNILQVWDEVLTHLARWRETLPDLPSLNFDENPLESFREIKDLAPSVYRKLLDNDEIFNLMLILFSEQKVLKMLVEHFRQQNKTIYQQLASKLEERLLSLR
;
A
#
# COMPACT_ATOMS: atom_id res chain seq x y z
N MET A 1 19.49 -7.71 1.58
CA MET A 1 19.03 -7.57 0.17
C MET A 1 19.70 -6.39 -0.56
N MET A 2 19.71 -5.19 0.01
CA MET A 2 20.18 -3.95 -0.65
C MET A 2 21.66 -3.91 -1.08
N ARG A 3 22.59 -4.48 -0.28
CA ARG A 3 24.02 -4.58 -0.68
C ARG A 3 24.23 -5.28 -2.03
N LYS A 4 23.31 -6.17 -2.43
CA LYS A 4 23.41 -6.92 -3.69
C LYS A 4 22.98 -6.06 -4.89
N ALA A 5 21.94 -5.23 -4.73
CA ALA A 5 21.44 -4.32 -5.76
C ALA A 5 22.42 -3.16 -6.03
N THR A 6 22.99 -2.56 -4.97
CA THR A 6 24.04 -1.53 -5.10
C THR A 6 25.27 -2.08 -5.82
N ASN A 7 25.69 -3.31 -5.48
CA ASN A 7 26.81 -3.98 -6.15
C ASN A 7 26.53 -4.37 -7.61
N GLN A 8 25.28 -4.66 -7.98
CA GLN A 8 24.92 -4.92 -9.38
C GLN A 8 24.90 -3.63 -10.22
N ALA A 9 24.34 -2.55 -9.69
CA ALA A 9 24.42 -1.23 -10.33
C ALA A 9 25.89 -0.81 -10.53
N LEU A 10 26.73 -1.05 -9.52
CA LEU A 10 28.18 -0.80 -9.52
C LEU A 10 28.92 -1.60 -10.61
N GLN A 11 28.67 -2.90 -10.73
CA GLN A 11 29.31 -3.74 -11.75
C GLN A 11 28.89 -3.35 -13.17
N LYS A 12 27.64 -2.91 -13.34
CA LYS A 12 27.12 -2.48 -14.64
C LYS A 12 27.72 -1.14 -15.06
N ALA A 13 27.86 -0.17 -14.15
CA ALA A 13 28.52 1.10 -14.41
C ALA A 13 30.00 0.93 -14.83
N LYS A 14 30.73 0.01 -14.18
CA LYS A 14 32.11 -0.33 -14.55
C LYS A 14 32.24 -0.86 -15.97
N ARG A 15 31.37 -1.80 -16.37
CA ARG A 15 31.38 -2.38 -17.73
C ARG A 15 31.07 -1.35 -18.80
N LEU A 16 30.09 -0.47 -18.54
CA LEU A 16 29.71 0.59 -19.47
C LEU A 16 30.82 1.62 -19.71
N LYS A 17 31.77 1.78 -18.76
CA LYS A 17 32.97 2.61 -18.94
C LYS A 17 34.14 1.90 -19.60
N SER A 18 34.22 0.56 -19.51
CA SER A 18 35.33 -0.21 -20.08
C SER A 18 35.14 -0.60 -21.53
N ASP A 19 33.89 -0.69 -22.00
CA ASP A 19 33.60 -0.99 -23.39
C ASP A 19 33.84 0.28 -24.23
N GLU A 20 34.65 0.16 -25.29
CA GLU A 20 35.10 1.20 -26.23
C GLU A 20 33.96 1.99 -26.95
N PHE A 21 32.70 1.84 -26.53
CA PHE A 21 31.53 2.30 -27.24
C PHE A 21 30.90 3.61 -26.72
N HIS A 22 31.23 4.04 -25.51
CA HIS A 22 30.64 5.26 -24.93
C HIS A 22 31.74 6.13 -24.33
N GLY A 23 32.14 7.13 -25.11
CA GLY A 23 33.10 8.16 -24.71
C GLY A 23 32.72 8.90 -23.42
N GLU A 24 33.54 9.88 -23.04
CA GLU A 24 33.58 10.59 -21.75
C GLU A 24 32.27 11.25 -21.24
N ASN A 25 31.14 11.09 -21.93
CA ASN A 25 29.83 11.72 -21.65
C ASN A 25 28.75 10.74 -21.14
N ILE A 26 29.10 9.81 -20.24
CA ILE A 26 28.10 8.95 -19.59
C ILE A 26 27.47 9.71 -18.41
N GLN A 27 26.14 9.79 -18.38
CA GLN A 27 25.37 10.27 -17.23
C GLN A 27 24.47 9.16 -16.70
N GLY A 28 24.54 8.90 -15.40
CA GLY A 28 23.71 7.88 -14.74
C GLY A 28 22.57 8.48 -13.94
N TYR A 29 21.44 7.77 -13.91
CA TYR A 29 20.27 8.12 -13.12
C TYR A 29 19.90 6.96 -12.20
N PHE A 30 19.79 7.25 -10.91
CA PHE A 30 19.12 6.39 -9.95
C PHE A 30 17.68 6.89 -9.82
N TYR A 31 16.71 6.05 -10.19
CA TYR A 31 15.34 6.50 -10.42
C TYR A 31 14.31 5.77 -9.57
N PHE A 32 13.42 6.54 -8.96
CA PHE A 32 12.20 6.05 -8.33
C PHE A 32 10.98 6.60 -9.09
N ILE A 33 10.09 5.71 -9.53
CA ILE A 33 8.87 6.07 -10.26
C ILE A 33 7.89 6.92 -9.42
N ASP A 34 7.98 6.84 -8.10
CA ASP A 34 7.06 7.49 -7.15
C ASP A 34 7.81 8.54 -6.31
N GLU A 35 7.28 9.77 -6.30
CA GLU A 35 7.79 10.93 -5.57
C GLU A 35 7.68 10.77 -4.05
N GLY A 36 6.76 9.92 -3.58
CA GLY A 36 6.58 9.58 -2.17
C GLY A 36 7.68 8.69 -1.58
N LEU A 37 8.54 8.08 -2.41
CA LEU A 37 9.63 7.20 -1.96
C LEU A 37 10.89 7.96 -1.50
N ASN A 38 10.71 9.15 -0.94
CA ASN A 38 11.78 10.09 -0.57
C ASN A 38 12.33 9.92 0.86
N LYS A 39 11.76 9.01 1.68
CA LYS A 39 12.15 8.83 3.10
C LYS A 39 13.65 8.62 3.32
N ASN A 40 14.34 7.96 2.40
CA ASN A 40 15.77 7.64 2.49
C ASN A 40 16.63 8.44 1.48
N GLN A 41 16.14 9.58 0.98
CA GLN A 41 16.79 10.36 -0.07
C GLN A 41 18.23 10.76 0.28
N ASN A 42 18.49 11.17 1.52
CA ASN A 42 19.83 11.60 1.96
C ASN A 42 20.85 10.47 1.86
N TYR A 43 20.49 9.27 2.29
CA TYR A 43 21.33 8.08 2.16
C TYR A 43 21.71 7.81 0.70
N TYR A 44 20.74 7.87 -0.23
CA TYR A 44 21.02 7.64 -1.65
C TYR A 44 21.90 8.74 -2.25
N LYS A 45 21.69 10.01 -1.88
CA LYS A 45 22.55 11.12 -2.33
C LYS A 45 24.00 10.90 -1.90
N GLU A 46 24.24 10.54 -0.66
CA GLU A 46 25.59 10.26 -0.14
C GLU A 46 26.26 9.09 -0.87
N GLU A 47 25.56 7.99 -1.06
CA GLU A 47 26.12 6.82 -1.77
C GLU A 47 26.41 7.14 -3.25
N LEU A 48 25.52 7.88 -3.93
CA LEU A 48 25.75 8.29 -5.32
C LEU A 48 26.90 9.28 -5.46
N GLN A 49 27.11 10.17 -4.48
CA GLN A 49 28.27 11.07 -4.48
C GLN A 49 29.58 10.31 -4.37
N LYS A 50 29.67 9.32 -3.47
CA LYS A 50 30.85 8.44 -3.35
C LYS A 50 31.13 7.72 -4.68
N LEU A 51 30.10 7.11 -5.26
CA LEU A 51 30.22 6.41 -6.54
C LEU A 51 30.59 7.34 -7.70
N SER A 52 30.01 8.53 -7.75
CA SER A 52 30.34 9.54 -8.75
C SER A 52 31.81 9.95 -8.67
N ALA A 53 32.35 10.11 -7.45
CA ALA A 53 33.76 10.43 -7.22
C ALA A 53 34.69 9.27 -7.58
N ASP A 54 34.38 8.05 -7.12
CA ASP A 54 35.20 6.85 -7.35
C ASP A 54 35.36 6.51 -8.84
N TYR A 55 34.30 6.75 -9.63
CA TYR A 55 34.26 6.35 -11.03
C TYR A 55 34.31 7.51 -12.01
N GLY A 56 34.25 8.77 -11.57
CA GLY A 56 34.23 9.94 -12.45
C GLY A 56 33.03 9.93 -13.42
N VAL A 57 31.85 9.51 -12.95
CA VAL A 57 30.59 9.50 -13.73
C VAL A 57 29.57 10.36 -13.00
N PRO A 58 28.98 11.39 -13.64
CA PRO A 58 27.87 12.13 -13.05
C PRO A 58 26.67 11.23 -12.78
N LEU A 59 26.31 11.07 -11.51
CA LEU A 59 25.13 10.32 -11.07
C LEU A 59 24.09 11.27 -10.47
N LYS A 60 22.84 11.19 -10.93
CA LYS A 60 21.71 11.95 -10.38
C LYS A 60 20.68 11.02 -9.76
N LEU A 61 20.08 11.45 -8.66
CA LEU A 61 18.91 10.82 -8.05
C LEU A 61 17.66 11.55 -8.57
N CYS A 62 16.70 10.81 -9.11
CA CYS A 62 15.47 11.36 -9.66
C CYS A 62 14.24 10.63 -9.11
N TYR A 63 13.17 11.38 -8.92
CA TYR A 63 11.87 10.89 -8.48
C TYR A 63 10.76 11.29 -9.45
N GLY A 64 9.80 10.40 -9.71
CA GLY A 64 8.62 10.69 -10.53
C GLY A 64 8.97 11.34 -11.86
N LYS A 65 8.47 12.55 -12.08
CA LYS A 65 8.72 13.28 -13.33
C LYS A 65 10.15 13.79 -13.51
N GLU A 66 10.93 13.93 -12.45
CA GLU A 66 12.25 14.58 -12.48
C GLU A 66 13.20 13.92 -13.48
N LEU A 67 13.10 12.60 -13.69
CA LEU A 67 13.91 11.90 -14.70
C LEU A 67 13.60 12.42 -16.10
N PHE A 68 12.31 12.55 -16.43
CA PHE A 68 11.85 12.99 -17.74
C PHE A 68 12.10 14.47 -17.97
N GLU A 69 12.03 15.29 -16.91
CA GLU A 69 12.47 16.70 -16.92
C GLU A 69 13.96 16.79 -17.25
N ASN A 70 14.82 16.00 -16.57
CA ASN A 70 16.26 16.00 -16.83
C ASN A 70 16.63 15.50 -18.24
N LEU A 71 15.80 14.66 -18.85
CA LEU A 71 15.98 14.13 -20.19
C LEU A 71 15.31 14.98 -21.28
N ASN A 72 14.65 16.09 -20.92
CA ASN A 72 13.87 16.95 -21.82
C ASN A 72 12.78 16.19 -22.60
N ILE A 73 12.14 15.21 -21.95
CA ILE A 73 11.07 14.38 -22.52
C ILE A 73 9.86 14.30 -21.57
N LEU A 74 9.50 15.43 -20.96
CA LEU A 74 8.41 15.52 -19.99
C LEU A 74 7.08 14.97 -20.54
N GLN A 75 6.84 15.07 -21.86
CA GLN A 75 5.68 14.50 -22.53
C GLN A 75 5.51 12.99 -22.32
N VAL A 76 6.60 12.26 -22.10
CA VAL A 76 6.55 10.81 -21.81
C VAL A 76 5.97 10.55 -20.44
N TRP A 77 6.26 11.41 -19.45
CA TRP A 77 5.64 11.33 -18.13
C TRP A 77 4.12 11.56 -18.22
N ASP A 78 3.71 12.57 -18.99
CA ASP A 78 2.27 12.85 -19.21
C ASP A 78 1.57 11.66 -19.90
N GLU A 79 2.24 10.99 -20.82
CA GLU A 79 1.73 9.76 -21.45
C GLU A 79 1.58 8.63 -20.44
N VAL A 80 2.58 8.41 -19.57
CA VAL A 80 2.50 7.41 -18.48
C VAL A 80 1.30 7.70 -17.58
N LEU A 81 1.09 8.94 -17.16
CA LEU A 81 -0.07 9.34 -16.35
C LEU A 81 -1.39 9.09 -17.07
N THR A 82 -1.44 9.40 -18.37
CA THR A 82 -2.62 9.17 -19.21
C THR A 82 -2.99 7.69 -19.28
N HIS A 83 -2.00 6.81 -19.49
CA HIS A 83 -2.23 5.36 -19.53
C HIS A 83 -2.61 4.81 -18.16
N LEU A 84 -2.05 5.32 -17.07
CA LEU A 84 -2.46 4.95 -15.71
C LEU A 84 -3.91 5.33 -15.41
N ALA A 85 -4.34 6.53 -15.85
CA ALA A 85 -5.72 6.96 -15.71
C ALA A 85 -6.69 6.07 -16.49
N ARG A 86 -6.35 5.75 -17.75
CA ARG A 86 -7.14 4.80 -18.57
C ARG A 86 -7.16 3.41 -17.96
N TRP A 87 -6.01 2.91 -17.49
CA TRP A 87 -5.94 1.62 -16.84
C TRP A 87 -6.83 1.57 -15.59
N ARG A 88 -6.85 2.65 -14.79
CA ARG A 88 -7.76 2.76 -13.63
C ARG A 88 -9.23 2.64 -14.03
N GLU A 89 -9.64 3.16 -15.18
CA GLU A 89 -11.02 3.01 -15.70
C GLU A 89 -11.32 1.59 -16.18
N THR A 90 -10.30 0.81 -16.55
CA THR A 90 -10.44 -0.62 -16.92
C THR A 90 -10.39 -1.57 -15.73
N LEU A 91 -10.05 -1.08 -14.53
CA LEU A 91 -10.14 -1.89 -13.34
C LEU A 91 -11.60 -2.27 -13.14
N PRO A 92 -11.91 -3.56 -12.84
CA PRO A 92 -13.26 -3.90 -12.40
C PRO A 92 -13.62 -3.01 -11.21
N ASP A 93 -14.92 -2.78 -11.00
CA ASP A 93 -15.39 -2.16 -9.75
C ASP A 93 -14.67 -2.86 -8.60
N LEU A 94 -13.82 -2.12 -7.89
CA LEU A 94 -13.20 -2.64 -6.69
C LEU A 94 -14.36 -3.11 -5.82
N PRO A 95 -14.35 -4.36 -5.31
CA PRO A 95 -15.44 -4.83 -4.49
C PRO A 95 -15.64 -3.80 -3.40
N SER A 96 -16.88 -3.33 -3.24
CA SER A 96 -17.15 -2.36 -2.20
C SER A 96 -16.69 -2.95 -0.88
N LEU A 97 -15.82 -2.21 -0.20
CA LEU A 97 -15.36 -2.58 1.13
C LEU A 97 -16.48 -2.39 2.16
N ASN A 98 -17.58 -1.71 1.80
CA ASN A 98 -18.69 -1.47 2.69
C ASN A 98 -19.68 -2.65 2.67
N PHE A 99 -19.51 -3.58 3.59
CA PHE A 99 -20.40 -4.73 3.79
C PHE A 99 -21.79 -4.36 4.31
N ASP A 100 -22.05 -3.08 4.61
CA ASP A 100 -23.40 -2.56 4.87
C ASP A 100 -24.18 -2.22 3.58
N GLU A 101 -23.59 -2.33 2.39
CA GLU A 101 -24.30 -2.11 1.11
C GLU A 101 -25.39 -3.17 0.85
N ASN A 102 -25.08 -4.45 1.12
CA ASN A 102 -26.06 -5.54 1.11
C ASN A 102 -26.11 -6.22 2.49
N PRO A 103 -26.73 -5.57 3.50
CA PRO A 103 -26.57 -5.97 4.89
C PRO A 103 -27.18 -7.34 5.19
N LEU A 104 -28.21 -7.76 4.44
CA LEU A 104 -28.83 -9.08 4.60
C LEU A 104 -27.92 -10.20 4.11
N GLU A 105 -27.24 -10.01 2.98
CA GLU A 105 -26.30 -10.99 2.42
C GLU A 105 -25.07 -11.11 3.32
N SER A 106 -24.41 -9.99 3.62
CA SER A 106 -23.26 -9.93 4.53
C SER A 106 -23.56 -10.55 5.89
N PHE A 107 -24.74 -10.25 6.48
CA PHE A 107 -25.16 -10.86 7.74
C PHE A 107 -25.32 -12.39 7.62
N ARG A 108 -25.94 -12.89 6.55
CA ARG A 108 -26.13 -14.33 6.33
C ARG A 108 -24.81 -15.08 6.24
N GLU A 109 -23.81 -14.48 5.61
CA GLU A 109 -22.48 -15.08 5.45
C GLU A 109 -21.74 -15.22 6.78
N ILE A 110 -21.87 -14.22 7.66
CA ILE A 110 -21.04 -14.16 8.87
C ILE A 110 -21.75 -14.68 10.13
N LYS A 111 -23.09 -14.56 10.24
CA LYS A 111 -23.83 -14.80 11.51
C LYS A 111 -23.56 -16.14 12.20
N ASP A 112 -23.22 -17.17 11.43
CA ASP A 112 -23.00 -18.53 11.92
C ASP A 112 -21.52 -18.86 12.20
N LEU A 113 -20.62 -17.87 12.09
CA LEU A 113 -19.21 -18.04 12.47
C LEU A 113 -19.08 -18.47 13.93
N ALA A 114 -18.04 -19.25 14.22
CA ALA A 114 -17.81 -19.77 15.56
C ALA A 114 -17.61 -18.62 16.58
N PRO A 115 -18.14 -18.73 17.80
CA PRO A 115 -17.98 -17.70 18.84
C PRO A 115 -16.53 -17.31 19.13
N SER A 116 -15.58 -18.23 18.93
CA SER A 116 -14.15 -17.98 19.09
C SER A 116 -13.59 -16.98 18.06
N VAL A 117 -14.17 -16.93 16.86
CA VAL A 117 -13.83 -15.95 15.81
C VAL A 117 -14.27 -14.57 16.26
N TYR A 118 -15.54 -14.42 16.65
CA TYR A 118 -16.06 -13.15 17.15
C TYR A 118 -15.33 -12.65 18.39
N ARG A 119 -14.98 -13.54 19.31
CA ARG A 119 -14.14 -13.15 20.45
C ARG A 119 -12.81 -12.52 20.01
N LYS A 120 -12.09 -13.15 19.07
CA LYS A 120 -10.84 -12.60 18.54
C LYS A 120 -11.03 -11.24 17.85
N LEU A 121 -12.11 -11.08 17.08
CA LEU A 121 -12.43 -9.83 16.38
C LEU A 121 -12.76 -8.68 17.35
N LEU A 122 -13.47 -8.97 18.46
CA LEU A 122 -13.89 -7.98 19.44
C LEU A 122 -12.83 -7.67 20.51
N ASP A 123 -11.90 -8.59 20.76
CA ASP A 123 -10.86 -8.47 21.79
C ASP A 123 -9.65 -7.64 21.32
N ASN A 124 -9.44 -7.47 20.01
CA ASN A 124 -8.31 -6.73 19.44
C ASN A 124 -8.78 -5.41 18.83
N ASP A 125 -8.30 -4.28 19.37
CA ASP A 125 -8.70 -2.94 18.95
C ASP A 125 -8.33 -2.61 17.49
N GLU A 126 -7.14 -3.01 17.04
CA GLU A 126 -6.69 -2.78 15.65
C GLU A 126 -7.59 -3.54 14.66
N ILE A 127 -7.95 -4.78 15.00
CA ILE A 127 -8.85 -5.61 14.18
C ILE A 127 -10.28 -5.05 14.22
N PHE A 128 -10.74 -4.61 15.39
CA PHE A 128 -12.07 -4.01 15.51
C PHE A 128 -12.19 -2.72 14.69
N ASN A 129 -11.14 -1.90 14.64
CA ASN A 129 -11.11 -0.72 13.76
C ASN A 129 -11.23 -1.08 12.28
N LEU A 130 -10.63 -2.19 11.83
CA LEU A 130 -10.86 -2.71 10.47
C LEU A 130 -12.32 -3.12 10.24
N MET A 131 -12.97 -3.73 11.24
CA MET A 131 -14.40 -4.02 11.14
C MET A 131 -15.25 -2.75 10.98
N LEU A 132 -14.89 -1.64 11.61
CA LEU A 132 -15.62 -0.38 11.44
C LEU A 132 -15.44 0.23 10.03
N ILE A 133 -14.32 -0.05 9.37
CA ILE A 133 -14.11 0.34 7.97
C ILE A 133 -15.00 -0.53 7.06
N LEU A 134 -15.08 -1.84 7.33
CA LEU A 134 -15.88 -2.78 6.54
C LEU A 134 -17.39 -2.62 6.78
N PHE A 135 -17.80 -2.23 7.99
CA PHE A 135 -19.19 -2.05 8.40
C PHE A 135 -19.43 -0.59 8.82
N SER A 136 -19.20 0.32 7.88
CA SER A 136 -19.16 1.77 8.13
C SER A 136 -20.45 2.35 8.71
N GLU A 137 -21.61 1.80 8.35
CA GLU A 137 -22.93 2.20 8.84
C GLU A 137 -23.39 1.37 10.05
N GLN A 138 -22.62 0.33 10.39
CA GLN A 138 -22.83 -0.60 11.49
C GLN A 138 -24.17 -1.34 11.39
N LYS A 139 -24.80 -1.45 10.20
CA LYS A 139 -26.10 -2.11 10.01
C LYS A 139 -25.98 -3.60 10.32
N VAL A 140 -25.00 -4.26 9.70
CA VAL A 140 -24.73 -5.69 9.91
C VAL A 140 -24.30 -5.97 11.34
N LEU A 141 -23.48 -5.10 11.95
CA LEU A 141 -23.05 -5.26 13.34
C LEU A 141 -24.23 -5.18 14.32
N LYS A 142 -25.20 -4.28 14.10
CA LYS A 142 -26.44 -4.22 14.90
C LYS A 142 -27.28 -5.49 14.72
N MET A 143 -27.41 -6.01 13.49
CA MET A 143 -28.09 -7.28 13.23
C MET A 143 -27.42 -8.45 13.96
N LEU A 144 -26.08 -8.46 14.05
CA LEU A 144 -25.34 -9.46 14.83
C LEU A 144 -25.62 -9.37 16.34
N VAL A 145 -25.71 -8.16 16.91
CA VAL A 145 -26.10 -7.99 18.32
C VAL A 145 -27.47 -8.61 18.59
N GLU A 146 -28.46 -8.31 17.73
CA GLU A 146 -29.80 -8.89 17.84
C GLU A 146 -29.78 -10.41 17.70
N HIS A 147 -29.03 -10.92 16.72
CA HIS A 147 -28.89 -12.37 16.52
C HIS A 147 -28.28 -13.07 17.74
N PHE A 148 -27.21 -12.52 18.31
CA PHE A 148 -26.55 -13.09 19.49
C PHE A 148 -27.46 -13.07 20.72
N ARG A 149 -28.28 -12.03 20.91
CA ARG A 149 -29.27 -11.96 22.00
C ARG A 149 -30.34 -13.04 21.90
N GLN A 150 -30.71 -13.44 20.69
CA GLN A 150 -31.68 -14.52 20.46
C GLN A 150 -31.12 -15.91 20.78
N GLN A 151 -29.80 -16.06 20.96
CA GLN A 151 -29.17 -17.33 21.29
C GLN A 151 -29.21 -17.60 22.80
N ASN A 152 -29.75 -18.76 23.20
CA ASN A 152 -29.90 -19.15 24.61
C ASN A 152 -28.59 -19.54 25.34
N LYS A 153 -27.42 -19.36 24.72
CA LYS A 153 -26.13 -19.73 25.33
C LYS A 153 -25.41 -18.49 25.87
N THR A 154 -24.85 -18.60 27.08
CA THR A 154 -24.13 -17.52 27.76
C THR A 154 -23.03 -16.89 26.91
N ILE A 155 -22.34 -17.68 26.09
CA ILE A 155 -21.26 -17.18 25.22
C ILE A 155 -21.76 -16.13 24.22
N TYR A 156 -22.95 -16.32 23.64
CA TYR A 156 -23.52 -15.35 22.70
C TYR A 156 -24.03 -14.10 23.41
N GLN A 157 -24.60 -14.24 24.61
CA GLN A 157 -25.00 -13.09 25.43
C GLN A 157 -23.80 -12.20 25.77
N GLN A 158 -22.66 -12.81 26.13
CA GLN A 158 -21.41 -12.07 26.36
C GLN A 158 -20.90 -11.37 25.09
N LEU A 159 -20.96 -12.04 23.93
CA LEU A 159 -20.58 -11.43 22.65
C LEU A 159 -21.50 -10.25 22.28
N ALA A 160 -22.81 -10.37 22.53
CA ALA A 160 -23.77 -9.30 22.31
C ALA A 160 -23.44 -8.06 23.15
N SER A 161 -23.26 -8.23 24.46
CA SER A 161 -22.91 -7.13 25.36
C SER A 161 -21.60 -6.46 24.97
N LYS A 162 -20.57 -7.25 24.63
CA LYS A 162 -19.27 -6.72 24.23
C LYS A 162 -19.32 -5.92 22.92
N LEU A 163 -20.01 -6.45 21.91
CA LEU A 163 -20.17 -5.74 20.64
C LEU A 163 -20.99 -4.46 20.83
N GLU A 164 -22.04 -4.48 21.65
CA GLU A 164 -22.82 -3.29 21.96
C GLU A 164 -22.02 -2.21 22.70
N GLU A 165 -21.23 -2.59 23.70
CA GLU A 165 -20.34 -1.68 24.42
C GLU A 165 -19.34 -1.00 23.46
N ARG A 166 -18.73 -1.78 22.56
CA ARG A 166 -17.84 -1.25 21.52
C ARG A 166 -18.54 -0.26 20.61
N LEU A 167 -19.75 -0.57 20.15
CA LEU A 167 -20.53 0.33 19.28
C LEU A 167 -20.95 1.62 20.00
N LEU A 168 -21.25 1.55 21.30
CA LEU A 168 -21.57 2.71 22.12
C LEU A 168 -20.35 3.60 22.38
N SER A 169 -19.16 3.03 22.54
CA SER A 169 -17.92 3.78 22.76
C SER A 169 -17.47 4.65 21.57
N LEU A 170 -18.13 4.48 20.42
CA LEU A 170 -17.87 5.26 19.20
C LEU A 170 -18.73 6.53 19.10
N ARG A 171 -19.71 6.72 20.00
CA ARG A 171 -20.57 7.90 20.08
C ARG A 171 -20.03 8.91 21.06
#